data_AF-A0A1W9QFB2-F1
#
_entry.id   AF-A0A1W9QFB2-F1
#
_cell.length_a   1.000
_cell.length_b   1.000
_cell.length_c   1.000
_cell.angle_alpha   90.00
_cell.angle_beta   90.00
_cell.angle_gamma   90.00
#
_symmetry.space_group_name_H-M   'P 1'
#
loop_
_entity.id
_entity.type
_entity.pdbx_description
1 polymer ?
#
loop_
_entity_poly.entity_id
_entity_poly.type
_entity_poly.pdbx_seq_one_letter_code
_entity_poly.pdbx_strand_id
1 'polypeptide(L)'
;MQPRRLGVLLNENRCAYSYAMADELDVAASLHGIELEYFPVDWAGAQQEADQRELLRLVERAERLEGLVILSSVFNHNVKSLKRFTQAWWPRPASSIGFRLPLVPSVLVDNRRAMYSATRHLITEHNRRKIVFIRGRPDSQEATDRYFGFRQALRESGILGDSARVLEGDFTRQSAAAALNLLPRAIEFDAVLASNDEMALGVVAELEARGLRIPEHVSVIGFDDVPAAARGRVPLTTMRQPFDLVAQKAIELVLDQCEEAHVSTISEVPVQFIHRASCGCGAKRSLGPERFGS
;
A
#
# COMPACT_ATOMS: atom_id res chain seq x y z
N MET A 1 -22.59 -4.12 31.21
CA MET A 1 -22.58 -3.57 29.84
C MET A 1 -21.73 -4.51 29.00
N GLN A 2 -22.20 -4.95 27.83
CA GLN A 2 -21.29 -5.65 26.91
C GLN A 2 -20.23 -4.63 26.40
N PRO A 3 -18.98 -5.05 26.18
CA PRO A 3 -17.98 -4.18 25.59
C PRO A 3 -18.43 -3.72 24.19
N ARG A 4 -18.02 -2.52 23.79
CA ARG A 4 -18.23 -1.99 22.44
C ARG A 4 -17.35 -2.76 21.47
N ARG A 5 -17.92 -3.24 20.36
CA ARG A 5 -17.21 -4.13 19.44
C ARG A 5 -17.37 -3.66 18.01
N LEU A 6 -16.25 -3.56 17.30
CA LEU A 6 -16.23 -3.33 15.85
C LEU A 6 -15.66 -4.56 15.14
N GLY A 7 -16.17 -4.85 13.96
CA GLY A 7 -15.58 -5.87 13.10
C GLY A 7 -14.54 -5.27 12.15
N VAL A 8 -13.49 -6.01 11.84
CA VAL A 8 -12.48 -5.64 10.85
C VAL A 8 -12.52 -6.65 9.70
N LEU A 9 -12.89 -6.21 8.51
CA LEU A 9 -12.90 -7.03 7.30
C LEU A 9 -11.56 -6.86 6.56
N LEU A 10 -10.80 -7.95 6.41
CA LEU A 10 -9.48 -7.91 5.76
C LEU A 10 -9.23 -9.17 4.92
N ASN A 11 -8.23 -9.11 4.04
CA ASN A 11 -7.84 -10.27 3.24
C ASN A 11 -7.23 -11.37 4.13
N GLU A 12 -7.60 -12.62 3.89
CA GLU A 12 -7.04 -13.79 4.58
C GLU A 12 -5.54 -13.97 4.28
N ASN A 13 -5.09 -13.51 3.10
CA ASN A 13 -3.68 -13.43 2.77
C ASN A 13 -2.99 -12.38 3.64
N ARG A 14 -2.42 -12.88 4.73
CA ARG A 14 -1.69 -12.10 5.73
C ARG A 14 -0.36 -11.62 5.14
N CYS A 15 -0.32 -10.38 4.69
CA CYS A 15 0.90 -9.72 4.22
C CYS A 15 1.39 -8.72 5.27
N ALA A 16 2.65 -8.28 5.15
CA ALA A 16 3.24 -7.33 6.11
C ALA A 16 2.40 -6.06 6.27
N TYR A 17 1.74 -5.61 5.20
CA TYR A 17 0.80 -4.49 5.22
C TYR A 17 -0.41 -4.75 6.11
N SER A 18 -1.10 -5.89 5.95
CA SER A 18 -2.33 -6.16 6.71
C SER A 18 -2.06 -6.39 8.19
N TYR A 19 -0.90 -6.95 8.55
CA TYR A 19 -0.46 -7.01 9.94
C TYR A 19 -0.16 -5.63 10.53
N ALA A 20 0.64 -4.80 9.82
CA ALA A 20 0.95 -3.46 10.31
C ALA A 20 -0.32 -2.61 10.47
N MET A 21 -1.28 -2.72 9.55
CA MET A 21 -2.58 -2.06 9.68
C MET A 21 -3.40 -2.61 10.85
N ALA A 22 -3.41 -3.94 11.05
CA ALA A 22 -4.14 -4.55 12.16
C ALA A 22 -3.61 -4.10 13.53
N ASP A 23 -2.28 -4.03 13.68
CA ASP A 23 -1.64 -3.55 14.92
C ASP A 23 -2.06 -2.09 15.22
N GLU A 24 -2.05 -1.21 14.21
CA GLU A 24 -2.46 0.19 14.40
C GLU A 24 -3.96 0.34 14.62
N LEU A 25 -4.79 -0.53 14.05
CA LEU A 25 -6.23 -0.60 14.35
C LEU A 25 -6.48 -1.01 15.80
N ASP A 26 -5.76 -2.01 16.32
CA ASP A 26 -5.86 -2.43 17.72
C ASP A 26 -5.47 -1.28 18.66
N VAL A 27 -4.39 -0.57 18.34
CA VAL A 27 -3.99 0.64 19.09
C VAL A 27 -5.09 1.69 19.05
N ALA A 28 -5.58 2.06 17.86
CA ALA A 28 -6.62 3.07 17.70
C ALA A 28 -7.91 2.70 18.44
N ALA A 29 -8.37 1.45 18.34
CA ALA A 29 -9.57 0.97 19.03
C ALA A 29 -9.42 1.00 20.56
N SER A 30 -8.24 0.65 21.07
CA SER A 30 -7.96 0.68 22.51
C SER A 30 -8.09 2.07 23.13
N LEU A 31 -7.77 3.14 22.38
CA LEU A 31 -7.93 4.54 22.81
C LEU A 31 -9.40 4.92 23.05
N HIS A 32 -10.34 4.19 22.43
CA HIS A 32 -11.78 4.40 22.56
C HIS A 32 -12.47 3.30 23.40
N GLY A 33 -11.71 2.37 24.00
CA GLY A 33 -12.27 1.27 24.78
C GLY A 33 -13.10 0.28 23.94
N ILE A 34 -12.71 0.08 22.68
CA ILE A 34 -13.39 -0.79 21.71
C ILE A 34 -12.58 -2.06 21.53
N GLU A 35 -13.27 -3.20 21.49
CA GLU A 35 -12.67 -4.47 21.08
C GLU A 35 -12.86 -4.69 19.58
N LEU A 36 -11.80 -5.14 18.91
CA LEU A 36 -11.84 -5.49 17.50
C LEU A 36 -12.06 -6.99 17.31
N GLU A 37 -12.92 -7.34 16.35
CA GLU A 37 -13.11 -8.70 15.89
C GLU A 37 -12.73 -8.81 14.41
N TYR A 38 -11.71 -9.62 14.10
CA TYR A 38 -11.16 -9.73 12.76
C TYR A 38 -11.87 -10.82 11.94
N PHE A 39 -12.29 -10.44 10.73
CA PHE A 39 -12.96 -11.29 9.74
C PHE A 39 -12.04 -11.39 8.50
N PRO A 40 -11.10 -12.34 8.48
CA PRO A 40 -10.29 -12.60 7.30
C PRO A 40 -11.15 -13.21 6.19
N VAL A 41 -10.98 -12.73 4.96
CA VAL A 41 -11.71 -13.25 3.80
C VAL A 41 -10.76 -13.52 2.63
N ASP A 42 -10.87 -14.70 2.03
CA ASP A 42 -10.24 -15.02 0.76
C ASP A 42 -11.29 -15.13 -0.36
N TRP A 43 -11.38 -14.09 -1.19
CA TRP A 43 -12.20 -14.11 -2.41
C TRP A 43 -11.46 -14.72 -3.61
N ALA A 44 -10.17 -15.06 -3.45
CA ALA A 44 -9.34 -15.62 -4.52
C ALA A 44 -9.53 -17.14 -4.70
N GLY A 45 -10.23 -17.81 -3.78
CA GLY A 45 -10.71 -19.17 -3.94
C GLY A 45 -12.02 -19.20 -4.71
N ALA A 46 -12.05 -19.81 -5.89
CA ALA A 46 -13.27 -20.03 -6.65
C ALA A 46 -14.31 -20.80 -5.83
N GLN A 47 -15.25 -20.10 -5.18
CA GLN A 47 -16.60 -20.58 -4.90
C GLN A 47 -17.47 -19.42 -4.39
N GLN A 48 -18.40 -19.00 -5.23
CA GLN A 48 -19.47 -18.02 -4.97
C GLN A 48 -20.30 -18.33 -3.70
N GLU A 49 -20.19 -19.54 -3.16
CA GLU A 49 -20.80 -19.98 -1.89
C GLU A 49 -19.95 -19.68 -0.65
N ALA A 50 -18.62 -19.66 -0.74
CA ALA A 50 -17.75 -19.29 0.38
C ALA A 50 -17.89 -17.79 0.69
N ASP A 51 -17.88 -16.98 -0.37
CA ASP A 51 -18.31 -15.59 -0.44
C ASP A 51 -19.61 -15.30 0.32
N GLN A 52 -20.64 -16.12 0.07
CA GLN A 52 -21.94 -15.99 0.71
C GLN A 52 -21.88 -16.42 2.18
N ARG A 53 -21.20 -17.51 2.51
CA ARG A 53 -21.09 -18.00 3.89
C ARG A 53 -20.41 -16.99 4.80
N GLU A 54 -19.32 -16.37 4.36
CA GLU A 54 -18.61 -15.40 5.20
C GLU A 54 -19.36 -14.08 5.34
N LEU A 55 -20.02 -13.62 4.27
CA LEU A 55 -20.94 -12.48 4.35
C LEU A 55 -22.12 -12.79 5.29
N LEU A 56 -22.69 -13.99 5.23
CA LEU A 56 -23.77 -14.44 6.12
C LEU A 56 -23.30 -14.49 7.56
N ARG A 57 -22.13 -15.05 7.86
CA ARG A 57 -21.53 -15.03 9.21
C ARG A 57 -21.36 -13.62 9.74
N LEU A 58 -20.87 -12.71 8.89
CA LEU A 58 -20.70 -11.31 9.27
C LEU A 58 -22.05 -10.62 9.52
N VAL A 59 -23.08 -10.89 8.69
CA VAL A 59 -24.44 -10.38 8.90
C VAL A 59 -25.10 -10.97 10.15
N GLU A 60 -24.96 -12.27 10.39
CA GLU A 60 -25.47 -12.97 11.59
C GLU A 60 -24.85 -12.39 12.87
N ARG A 61 -23.58 -11.99 12.81
CA ARG A 61 -22.87 -11.42 13.95
C ARG A 61 -23.01 -9.91 14.05
N ALA A 62 -23.53 -9.25 13.01
CA ALA A 62 -23.69 -7.81 12.94
C ALA A 62 -24.55 -7.23 14.07
N GLU A 63 -25.49 -8.00 14.63
CA GLU A 63 -26.28 -7.55 15.79
C GLU A 63 -25.41 -7.31 17.05
N ARG A 64 -24.20 -7.86 17.09
CA ARG A 64 -23.24 -7.73 18.20
C ARG A 64 -22.12 -6.74 17.90
N LEU A 65 -22.13 -6.13 16.72
CA LEU A 65 -21.11 -5.19 16.26
C LEU A 65 -21.75 -3.81 16.07
N GLU A 66 -21.09 -2.76 16.53
CA GLU A 66 -21.56 -1.38 16.33
C GLU A 66 -21.25 -0.88 14.91
N GLY A 67 -20.27 -1.48 14.25
CA GLY A 67 -19.85 -1.09 12.90
C GLY A 67 -18.71 -1.94 12.35
N LEU A 68 -18.25 -1.60 11.15
CA LEU A 68 -17.12 -2.26 10.48
C LEU A 68 -16.02 -1.30 10.02
N VAL A 69 -14.78 -1.74 10.16
CA VAL A 69 -13.65 -1.22 9.40
C VAL A 69 -13.32 -2.20 8.28
N ILE A 70 -13.23 -1.72 7.04
CA ILE A 70 -13.07 -2.55 5.85
C ILE A 70 -11.76 -2.22 5.16
N LEU A 71 -10.83 -3.16 5.05
CA LEU A 71 -9.72 -3.04 4.11
C LEU A 71 -10.27 -3.31 2.71
N SER A 72 -10.47 -2.26 1.90
CA SER A 72 -11.18 -2.32 0.62
C SER A 72 -10.58 -3.35 -0.34
N SER A 73 -9.29 -3.70 -0.17
CA SER A 73 -8.59 -4.74 -0.93
C SER A 73 -9.28 -6.10 -0.93
N VAL A 74 -10.19 -6.38 0.01
CA VAL A 74 -11.05 -7.57 0.00
C VAL A 74 -11.97 -7.61 -1.22
N PHE A 75 -12.38 -6.46 -1.75
CA PHE A 75 -13.28 -6.38 -2.89
C PHE A 75 -12.57 -6.24 -4.24
N ASN A 76 -11.24 -6.36 -4.28
CA ASN A 76 -10.51 -6.40 -5.55
C ASN A 76 -11.12 -7.50 -6.45
N HIS A 77 -11.55 -7.13 -7.67
CA HIS A 77 -12.29 -7.93 -8.66
C HIS A 77 -13.75 -8.33 -8.39
N ASN A 78 -14.28 -8.20 -7.18
CA ASN A 78 -15.60 -8.76 -6.88
C ASN A 78 -16.66 -7.68 -6.69
N VAL A 79 -16.97 -6.94 -7.76
CA VAL A 79 -18.02 -5.89 -7.76
C VAL A 79 -19.38 -6.45 -7.32
N LYS A 80 -19.65 -7.74 -7.61
CA LYS A 80 -20.88 -8.41 -7.15
C LYS A 80 -20.88 -8.58 -5.64
N SER A 81 -19.79 -9.07 -5.03
CA SER A 81 -19.67 -9.19 -3.58
C SER A 81 -19.63 -7.83 -2.90
N LEU A 82 -18.98 -6.82 -3.48
CA LEU A 82 -19.05 -5.44 -2.99
C LEU A 82 -20.50 -4.94 -2.95
N LYS A 83 -21.25 -5.09 -4.05
CA LYS A 83 -22.65 -4.67 -4.11
C LYS A 83 -23.52 -5.42 -3.11
N ARG A 84 -23.34 -6.74 -2.98
CA ARG A 84 -24.07 -7.56 -2.01
C ARG A 84 -23.75 -7.14 -0.58
N PHE A 85 -22.46 -6.92 -0.28
CA PHE A 85 -22.00 -6.46 1.02
C PHE A 85 -22.58 -5.10 1.37
N THR A 86 -22.47 -4.11 0.48
CA THR A 86 -23.01 -2.77 0.74
C THR A 86 -24.53 -2.79 0.93
N GLN A 87 -25.25 -3.62 0.17
CA GLN A 87 -26.69 -3.82 0.35
C GLN A 87 -27.06 -4.50 1.66
N ALA A 88 -26.27 -5.49 2.12
CA ALA A 88 -26.56 -6.25 3.34
C ALA A 88 -26.13 -5.51 4.62
N TRP A 89 -25.10 -4.66 4.53
CA TRP A 89 -24.58 -3.92 5.68
C TRP A 89 -25.30 -2.58 5.88
N TRP A 90 -25.63 -1.87 4.80
CA TRP A 90 -26.29 -0.56 4.88
C TRP A 90 -27.65 -0.65 5.62
N PRO A 91 -28.00 0.30 6.51
CA PRO A 91 -27.31 1.56 6.83
C PRO A 91 -26.38 1.49 8.07
N ARG A 92 -25.86 0.31 8.43
CA ARG A 92 -25.02 0.19 9.63
C ARG A 92 -23.67 0.93 9.45
N PRO A 93 -23.12 1.49 10.53
CA PRO A 93 -21.83 2.19 10.51
C PRO A 93 -20.71 1.36 9.86
N ALA A 94 -19.99 1.98 8.93
CA ALA A 94 -18.81 1.37 8.32
C ALA A 94 -17.80 2.42 7.85
N SER A 95 -16.52 2.06 7.84
CA SER A 95 -15.48 2.81 7.15
C SER A 95 -14.66 1.87 6.26
N SER A 96 -13.99 2.43 5.25
CA SER A 96 -13.12 1.65 4.38
C SER A 96 -11.73 2.26 4.22
N ILE A 97 -10.71 1.42 4.06
CA ILE A 97 -9.30 1.80 3.90
C ILE A 97 -8.80 1.34 2.53
N GLY A 98 -8.11 2.23 1.80
CA GLY A 98 -7.37 1.91 0.58
C GLY A 98 -8.00 2.48 -0.70
N PHE A 99 -9.25 2.14 -1.00
CA PHE A 99 -10.00 2.75 -2.10
C PHE A 99 -11.47 2.98 -1.75
N ARG A 100 -12.10 3.89 -2.52
CA ARG A 100 -13.46 4.35 -2.26
C ARG A 100 -14.46 3.21 -2.45
N LEU A 101 -15.26 2.94 -1.42
CA LEU A 101 -16.43 2.07 -1.52
C LEU A 101 -17.73 2.90 -1.64
N PRO A 102 -18.71 2.47 -2.44
CA PRO A 102 -20.00 3.16 -2.51
C PRO A 102 -20.70 3.17 -1.15
N LEU A 103 -21.23 4.34 -0.76
CA LEU A 103 -22.01 4.54 0.47
C LEU A 103 -21.24 4.33 1.79
N VAL A 104 -19.91 4.15 1.74
CA VAL A 104 -19.06 3.93 2.92
C VAL A 104 -18.00 5.03 2.99
N PRO A 105 -17.95 5.81 4.08
CA PRO A 105 -16.86 6.74 4.36
C PRO A 105 -15.48 6.08 4.19
N SER A 106 -14.61 6.67 3.37
CA SER A 106 -13.35 6.05 2.98
C SER A 106 -12.13 6.86 3.45
N VAL A 107 -11.18 6.20 4.10
CA VAL A 107 -9.85 6.73 4.38
C VAL A 107 -8.91 6.35 3.24
N LEU A 108 -8.34 7.37 2.59
CA LEU A 108 -7.53 7.22 1.38
C LEU A 108 -6.17 7.87 1.55
N VAL A 109 -5.21 7.39 0.76
CA VAL A 109 -3.93 8.04 0.53
C VAL A 109 -3.79 8.41 -0.94
N ASP A 110 -3.08 9.50 -1.24
CA ASP A 110 -2.84 9.93 -2.62
C ASP A 110 -1.71 9.10 -3.28
N ASN A 111 -2.09 7.88 -3.68
CA ASN A 111 -1.23 6.91 -4.35
C ASN A 111 -0.57 7.48 -5.63
N ARG A 112 -1.31 8.27 -6.39
CA ARG A 112 -0.85 8.82 -7.66
C ARG A 112 0.22 9.88 -7.43
N ARG A 113 -0.07 10.87 -6.59
CA ARG A 113 0.89 11.93 -6.25
C ARG A 113 2.13 11.36 -5.57
N ALA A 114 1.95 10.38 -4.67
CA ALA A 114 3.06 9.74 -4.00
C ALA A 114 4.02 9.07 -5.01
N MET A 115 3.50 8.27 -5.93
CA MET A 115 4.34 7.59 -6.93
C MET A 115 4.91 8.56 -7.97
N TYR A 116 4.18 9.62 -8.31
CA TYR A 116 4.71 10.73 -9.12
C TYR A 116 5.94 11.35 -8.46
N SER A 117 5.85 11.72 -7.17
CA SER A 117 6.94 12.31 -6.41
C SER A 117 8.15 11.39 -6.29
N ALA A 118 7.94 10.10 -6.00
CA ALA A 118 9.01 9.11 -5.94
C ALA A 118 9.73 8.96 -7.29
N THR A 119 8.97 8.91 -8.39
CA THR A 119 9.53 8.79 -9.74
C THR A 119 10.30 10.05 -10.13
N ARG A 120 9.72 11.24 -9.89
CA ARG A 120 10.39 12.53 -10.15
C ARG A 120 11.69 12.63 -9.38
N HIS A 121 11.73 12.20 -8.12
CA HIS A 121 12.94 12.22 -7.31
C HIS A 121 14.08 11.40 -7.90
N LEU A 122 13.82 10.20 -8.41
CA LEU A 122 14.85 9.42 -9.11
C LEU A 122 15.39 10.15 -10.35
N ILE A 123 14.52 10.83 -11.07
CA ILE A 123 14.87 11.56 -12.29
C ILE A 123 15.66 12.84 -11.97
N THR A 124 15.22 13.64 -11.00
CA THR A 124 15.77 14.97 -10.73
C THR A 124 16.95 14.93 -9.78
N GLU A 125 16.86 14.17 -8.68
CA GLU A 125 17.85 14.18 -7.60
C GLU A 125 18.98 13.16 -7.80
N HIS A 126 18.70 12.13 -8.61
CA HIS A 126 19.61 11.00 -8.88
C HIS A 126 19.92 10.80 -10.36
N ASN A 127 19.34 11.62 -11.24
CA ASN A 127 19.54 11.58 -12.70
C ASN A 127 19.36 10.17 -13.31
N ARG A 128 18.43 9.38 -12.75
CA ARG A 128 18.07 8.06 -13.27
C ARG A 128 17.15 8.21 -14.47
N ARG A 129 17.44 7.49 -15.55
CA ARG A 129 16.77 7.65 -16.85
C ARG A 129 16.21 6.35 -17.41
N LYS A 130 16.79 5.20 -17.05
CA LYS A 130 16.36 3.87 -17.51
C LYS A 130 15.63 3.16 -16.38
N ILE A 131 14.32 3.42 -16.27
CA ILE A 131 13.55 3.11 -15.07
C ILE A 131 12.62 1.92 -15.32
N VAL A 132 12.70 0.93 -14.43
CA VAL A 132 11.74 -0.19 -14.35
C VAL A 132 10.67 0.16 -13.29
N PHE A 133 9.41 -0.02 -13.63
CA PHE A 133 8.30 0.00 -12.68
C PHE A 133 7.73 -1.40 -12.54
N ILE A 134 7.74 -1.96 -11.33
CA ILE A 134 7.06 -3.21 -11.02
C ILE A 134 5.69 -2.89 -10.44
N ARG A 135 4.65 -3.17 -11.25
CA ARG A 135 3.26 -2.97 -10.86
C ARG A 135 2.86 -3.96 -9.77
N GLY A 136 1.91 -3.56 -8.95
CA GLY A 136 1.13 -4.50 -8.15
C GLY A 136 0.14 -5.25 -9.03
N ARG A 137 -0.78 -5.98 -8.40
CA ARG A 137 -1.79 -6.74 -9.13
C ARG A 137 -2.60 -5.83 -10.09
N PRO A 138 -2.92 -6.27 -11.31
CA PRO A 138 -3.62 -5.44 -12.32
C PRO A 138 -5.00 -4.91 -11.91
N ASP A 139 -5.58 -5.48 -10.87
CA ASP A 139 -6.93 -5.25 -10.35
C ASP A 139 -7.00 -4.34 -9.14
N SER A 140 -5.84 -4.00 -8.59
CA SER A 140 -5.76 -3.05 -7.51
C SER A 140 -5.89 -1.63 -8.07
N GLN A 141 -6.89 -0.91 -7.57
CA GLN A 141 -7.03 0.52 -7.84
C GLN A 141 -5.79 1.28 -7.40
N GLU A 142 -5.20 0.91 -6.26
CA GLU A 142 -3.97 1.53 -5.75
C GLU A 142 -2.77 1.28 -6.68
N ALA A 143 -2.60 0.04 -7.19
CA ALA A 143 -1.57 -0.26 -8.19
C ALA A 143 -1.76 0.55 -9.48
N THR A 144 -3.02 0.75 -9.88
CA THR A 144 -3.38 1.55 -11.05
C THR A 144 -3.02 3.03 -10.85
N ASP A 145 -3.36 3.60 -9.69
CA ASP A 145 -3.05 5.00 -9.38
C ASP A 145 -1.54 5.24 -9.22
N ARG A 146 -0.81 4.32 -8.56
CA ARG A 146 0.65 4.35 -8.49
C ARG A 146 1.26 4.32 -9.91
N TYR A 147 0.80 3.42 -10.77
CA TYR A 147 1.24 3.36 -12.17
C TYR A 147 0.99 4.66 -12.94
N PHE A 148 -0.17 5.30 -12.75
CA PHE A 148 -0.44 6.59 -13.40
C PHE A 148 0.47 7.71 -12.90
N GLY A 149 0.81 7.74 -11.61
CA GLY A 149 1.79 8.67 -11.06
C GLY A 149 3.17 8.50 -11.69
N PHE A 150 3.64 7.26 -11.80
CA PHE A 150 4.87 6.91 -12.50
C PHE A 150 4.86 7.38 -13.97
N ARG A 151 3.80 7.06 -14.72
CA ARG A 151 3.67 7.45 -16.13
C ARG A 151 3.61 8.97 -16.33
N GLN A 152 2.96 9.68 -15.42
CA GLN A 152 2.91 11.14 -15.46
C GLN A 152 4.32 11.74 -15.28
N ALA A 153 5.08 11.29 -14.28
CA ALA A 153 6.43 11.77 -14.01
C ALA A 153 7.39 11.55 -15.19
N LEU A 154 7.31 10.39 -15.85
CA LEU A 154 8.11 10.09 -17.05
C LEU A 154 7.76 11.03 -18.20
N ARG A 155 6.47 11.24 -18.46
CA ARG A 155 5.98 12.10 -19.55
C ARG A 155 6.47 13.52 -19.38
N GLU A 156 6.32 14.09 -18.19
CA GLU A 156 6.77 15.45 -17.88
C GLU A 156 8.29 15.60 -17.92
N SER A 157 9.03 14.51 -17.75
CA SER A 157 10.50 14.51 -17.79
C SER A 157 11.08 14.12 -19.15
N GLY A 158 10.23 13.93 -20.17
CA GLY A 158 10.64 13.56 -21.53
C GLY A 158 11.24 12.15 -21.66
N ILE A 159 11.01 11.26 -20.70
CA ILE A 159 11.49 9.87 -20.76
C ILE A 159 10.48 9.04 -21.57
N LEU A 160 10.87 8.63 -22.77
CA LEU A 160 10.03 7.95 -23.75
C LEU A 160 10.62 6.60 -24.18
N GLY A 161 9.78 5.77 -24.80
CA GLY A 161 10.18 4.53 -25.46
C GLY A 161 10.81 3.52 -24.50
N ASP A 162 11.98 3.01 -24.88
CA ASP A 162 12.64 1.90 -24.21
C ASP A 162 13.29 2.23 -22.87
N SER A 163 13.35 3.51 -22.52
CA SER A 163 13.92 3.99 -21.25
C SER A 163 12.98 3.76 -20.05
N ALA A 164 11.75 3.32 -20.29
CA ALA A 164 10.81 2.94 -19.25
C ALA A 164 10.28 1.52 -19.51
N ARG A 165 10.41 0.65 -18.52
CA ARG A 165 9.89 -0.72 -18.54
C ARG A 165 8.85 -0.88 -17.47
N VAL A 166 7.80 -1.63 -17.78
CA VAL A 166 6.72 -1.94 -16.84
C VAL A 166 6.65 -3.45 -16.75
N LEU A 167 6.83 -3.95 -15.54
CA LEU A 167 6.74 -5.37 -15.22
C LEU A 167 5.52 -5.59 -14.34
N GLU A 168 4.89 -6.75 -14.48
CA GLU A 168 3.74 -7.14 -13.67
C GLU A 168 4.21 -7.90 -12.43
N GLY A 169 3.63 -7.55 -11.28
CA GLY A 169 3.81 -8.22 -10.01
C GLY A 169 2.47 -8.38 -9.29
N ASP A 170 2.50 -8.93 -8.08
CA ASP A 170 1.28 -9.26 -7.32
C ASP A 170 1.31 -8.79 -5.85
N PHE A 171 2.21 -7.84 -5.54
CA PHE A 171 2.52 -7.36 -4.19
C PHE A 171 3.35 -8.29 -3.31
N THR A 172 3.77 -9.47 -3.80
CA THR A 172 4.69 -10.37 -3.08
C THR A 172 6.16 -10.18 -3.49
N ARG A 173 7.10 -10.52 -2.60
CA ARG A 173 8.54 -10.55 -2.91
C ARG A 173 8.85 -11.41 -4.14
N GLN A 174 8.22 -12.58 -4.19
CA GLN A 174 8.47 -13.61 -5.18
C GLN A 174 8.08 -13.15 -6.58
N SER A 175 6.93 -12.49 -6.75
CA SER A 175 6.50 -12.02 -8.07
C SER A 175 7.43 -10.96 -8.62
N ALA A 176 7.90 -10.02 -7.80
CA ALA A 176 8.82 -8.98 -8.24
C ALA A 176 10.20 -9.55 -8.61
N ALA A 177 10.73 -10.49 -7.82
CA ALA A 177 11.98 -11.16 -8.15
C ALA A 177 11.86 -11.95 -9.46
N ALA A 178 10.77 -12.71 -9.64
CA ALA A 178 10.49 -13.45 -10.86
C ALA A 178 10.36 -12.52 -12.08
N ALA A 179 9.59 -11.44 -11.94
CA ALA A 179 9.38 -10.46 -13.01
C ALA A 179 10.70 -9.80 -13.43
N LEU A 180 11.54 -9.43 -12.46
CA LEU A 180 12.86 -8.87 -12.75
C LEU A 180 13.75 -9.91 -13.44
N ASN A 181 13.69 -11.20 -13.05
CA ASN A 181 14.46 -12.31 -13.65
C ASN A 181 14.13 -12.56 -15.13
N LEU A 182 12.95 -12.16 -15.58
CA LEU A 182 12.58 -12.22 -16.99
C LEU A 182 13.26 -11.13 -17.83
N LEU A 183 13.83 -10.07 -17.23
CA LEU A 183 14.60 -9.08 -17.99
C LEU A 183 15.96 -9.68 -18.41
N PRO A 184 16.26 -9.72 -19.73
CA PRO A 184 17.58 -10.09 -20.21
C PRO A 184 18.68 -9.26 -19.57
N ARG A 185 19.84 -9.88 -19.28
CA ARG A 185 21.00 -9.18 -18.69
C ARG A 185 21.52 -8.02 -19.53
N ALA A 186 21.29 -8.05 -20.85
CA ALA A 186 21.65 -6.98 -21.76
C ALA A 186 20.74 -5.74 -21.65
N ILE A 187 19.57 -5.86 -20.99
CA ILE A 187 18.72 -4.70 -20.74
C ILE A 187 19.34 -3.87 -19.62
N GLU A 188 19.76 -2.67 -19.97
CA GLU A 188 20.26 -1.70 -19.02
C GLU A 188 19.10 -0.95 -18.35
N PHE A 189 19.11 -0.92 -17.03
CA PHE A 189 18.27 -0.06 -16.21
C PHE A 189 19.07 0.46 -15.02
N ASP A 190 18.76 1.67 -14.56
CA ASP A 190 19.48 2.38 -13.50
C ASP A 190 18.60 2.66 -12.28
N ALA A 191 17.29 2.39 -12.37
CA ALA A 191 16.40 2.42 -11.22
C ALA A 191 15.21 1.45 -11.35
N VAL A 192 14.71 1.02 -10.20
CA VAL A 192 13.47 0.25 -10.05
C VAL A 192 12.57 0.93 -9.02
N LEU A 193 11.33 1.22 -9.40
CA LEU A 193 10.26 1.50 -8.44
C LEU A 193 9.34 0.29 -8.37
N ALA A 194 9.07 -0.20 -7.17
CA ALA A 194 8.06 -1.24 -6.97
C ALA A 194 6.80 -0.64 -6.34
N SER A 195 5.65 -1.22 -6.65
CA SER A 195 4.38 -0.71 -6.10
C SER A 195 4.25 -0.90 -4.60
N ASN A 196 5.04 -1.75 -3.95
CA ASN A 196 5.14 -1.84 -2.49
C ASN A 196 6.53 -2.29 -2.03
N ASP A 197 6.76 -2.23 -0.72
CA ASP A 197 8.04 -2.58 -0.10
C ASP A 197 8.37 -4.07 -0.19
N GLU A 198 7.37 -4.95 -0.10
CA GLU A 198 7.60 -6.39 -0.27
C GLU A 198 8.17 -6.70 -1.66
N MET A 199 7.58 -6.15 -2.71
CA MET A 199 8.14 -6.28 -4.07
C MET A 199 9.51 -5.60 -4.19
N ALA A 200 9.70 -4.41 -3.59
CA ALA A 200 10.99 -3.73 -3.62
C ALA A 200 12.10 -4.55 -2.93
N LEU A 201 11.79 -5.24 -1.82
CA LEU A 201 12.72 -6.13 -1.13
C LEU A 201 13.03 -7.38 -1.97
N GLY A 202 12.05 -7.89 -2.72
CA GLY A 202 12.28 -8.94 -3.74
C GLY A 202 13.24 -8.48 -4.83
N VAL A 203 13.08 -7.24 -5.32
CA VAL A 203 14.01 -6.60 -6.27
C VAL A 203 15.42 -6.48 -5.69
N VAL A 204 15.56 -6.01 -4.45
CA VAL A 204 16.87 -5.87 -3.79
C VAL A 204 17.59 -7.22 -3.77
N ALA A 205 16.91 -8.28 -3.33
CA ALA A 205 17.50 -9.62 -3.27
C ALA A 205 17.94 -10.13 -4.66
N GLU A 206 17.12 -9.92 -5.68
CA GLU A 206 17.42 -10.34 -7.05
C GLU A 206 18.58 -9.54 -7.68
N LEU A 207 18.66 -8.24 -7.42
CA LEU A 207 19.79 -7.41 -7.86
C LEU A 207 21.11 -7.84 -7.20
N GLU A 208 21.09 -8.11 -5.89
CA GLU A 208 22.25 -8.66 -5.17
C GLU A 208 22.67 -10.01 -5.76
N ALA A 209 21.72 -10.91 -6.09
CA ALA A 209 22.00 -12.19 -6.73
C ALA A 209 22.63 -12.06 -8.12
N ARG A 210 22.36 -10.95 -8.83
CA ARG A 210 23.03 -10.60 -10.10
C ARG A 210 24.38 -9.94 -9.94
N GLY A 211 24.83 -9.66 -8.71
CA GLY A 211 26.04 -8.89 -8.44
C GLY A 211 25.90 -7.39 -8.73
N LEU A 212 24.67 -6.88 -8.84
CA LEU A 212 24.42 -5.44 -9.00
C LEU A 212 24.40 -4.76 -7.63
N ARG A 213 25.12 -3.64 -7.52
CA ARG A 213 25.18 -2.86 -6.28
C ARG A 213 24.04 -1.84 -6.23
N ILE A 214 23.49 -1.67 -5.04
CA ILE A 214 22.44 -0.71 -4.73
C ILE A 214 23.01 0.24 -3.67
N PRO A 215 22.97 1.56 -3.91
CA PRO A 215 22.31 2.26 -5.01
C PRO A 215 23.19 2.49 -6.26
N GLU A 216 24.47 2.08 -6.26
CA GLU A 216 25.46 2.54 -7.24
C GLU A 216 25.08 2.20 -8.69
N HIS A 217 24.72 0.94 -8.96
CA HIS A 217 24.28 0.53 -10.28
C HIS A 217 22.79 0.80 -10.46
N VAL A 218 21.98 0.37 -9.49
CA VAL A 218 20.51 0.46 -9.57
C VAL A 218 19.96 1.05 -8.29
N SER A 219 19.21 2.14 -8.42
CA SER A 219 18.44 2.73 -7.31
C SER A 219 17.10 2.01 -7.14
N VAL A 220 16.67 1.76 -5.91
CA VAL A 220 15.39 1.08 -5.62
C VAL A 220 14.52 1.93 -4.71
N ILE A 221 13.23 2.08 -5.06
CA ILE A 221 12.21 2.72 -4.21
C ILE A 221 11.01 1.79 -4.05
N GLY A 222 10.50 1.67 -2.82
CA GLY A 222 9.27 0.97 -2.49
C GLY A 222 8.11 1.90 -2.11
N PHE A 223 7.09 1.31 -1.49
CA PHE A 223 5.90 1.99 -0.98
C PHE A 223 5.40 1.20 0.25
N ASP A 224 4.85 1.89 1.25
CA ASP A 224 4.24 1.43 2.51
C ASP A 224 5.06 1.83 3.76
N ASP A 225 6.39 1.69 3.70
CA ASP A 225 7.30 1.74 4.85
C ASP A 225 7.04 0.68 5.92
N VAL A 226 6.86 -0.57 5.48
CA VAL A 226 6.70 -1.71 6.40
C VAL A 226 7.96 -1.88 7.27
N PRO A 227 7.88 -2.47 8.47
CA PRO A 227 9.03 -2.61 9.37
C PRO A 227 10.27 -3.26 8.73
N ALA A 228 10.09 -4.17 7.77
CA ALA A 228 11.17 -4.81 7.05
C ALA A 228 11.97 -3.86 6.14
N ALA A 229 11.36 -2.77 5.65
CA ALA A 229 11.99 -1.79 4.77
C ALA A 229 13.21 -1.11 5.42
N ALA A 230 13.16 -0.88 6.73
CA ALA A 230 14.24 -0.22 7.47
C ALA A 230 15.39 -1.17 7.88
N ARG A 231 15.16 -2.49 7.88
CA ARG A 231 16.05 -3.48 8.55
C ARG A 231 16.96 -4.26 7.60
N GLY A 232 16.79 -4.11 6.29
CA GLY A 232 17.63 -4.79 5.29
C GLY A 232 19.07 -4.28 5.26
N ARG A 233 19.98 -5.07 4.68
CA ARG A 233 21.39 -4.66 4.43
C ARG A 233 21.46 -3.34 3.65
N VAL A 234 20.53 -3.16 2.72
CA VAL A 234 20.27 -1.89 2.05
C VAL A 234 18.93 -1.36 2.55
N PRO A 235 18.90 -0.45 3.53
CA PRO A 235 17.66 0.15 4.00
C PRO A 235 16.90 0.84 2.85
N LEU A 236 15.64 0.46 2.68
CA LEU A 236 14.81 0.80 1.53
C LEU A 236 14.25 2.22 1.66
N THR A 237 14.45 3.02 0.62
CA THR A 237 13.77 4.30 0.41
C THR A 237 12.35 4.03 -0.05
N THR A 238 11.35 4.68 0.54
CA THR A 238 9.96 4.29 0.36
C THR A 238 8.98 5.42 0.65
N MET A 239 7.78 5.33 0.08
CA MET A 239 6.65 6.20 0.41
C MET A 239 5.88 5.61 1.59
N ARG A 240 6.05 6.17 2.79
CA ARG A 240 5.39 5.74 4.03
C ARG A 240 3.91 6.08 4.00
N GLN A 241 3.08 5.05 4.15
CA GLN A 241 1.70 5.22 4.53
C GLN A 241 1.62 5.43 6.06
N PRO A 242 0.94 6.47 6.55
CA PRO A 242 0.78 6.70 7.98
C PRO A 242 -0.32 5.79 8.54
N PHE A 243 0.03 4.51 8.78
CA PHE A 243 -0.93 3.50 9.24
C PHE A 243 -1.63 3.88 10.54
N ASP A 244 -0.91 4.52 11.46
CA ASP A 244 -1.43 5.11 12.70
C ASP A 244 -2.60 6.07 12.43
N LEU A 245 -2.38 7.07 11.57
CA LEU A 245 -3.40 8.07 11.23
C LEU A 245 -4.55 7.47 10.43
N VAL A 246 -4.25 6.52 9.54
CA VAL A 246 -5.27 5.82 8.74
C VAL A 246 -6.18 4.99 9.64
N ALA A 247 -5.60 4.21 10.56
CA ALA A 247 -6.33 3.41 11.53
C ALA A 247 -7.18 4.27 12.46
N GLN A 248 -6.60 5.33 13.02
CA GLN A 248 -7.32 6.30 13.85
C GLN A 248 -8.53 6.86 13.11
N LYS A 249 -8.34 7.37 11.90
CA LYS A 249 -9.44 7.94 11.09
C LYS A 249 -10.49 6.90 10.74
N ALA A 250 -10.10 5.66 10.45
CA ALA A 250 -11.05 4.61 10.13
C ALA A 250 -11.96 4.26 11.31
N ILE A 251 -11.42 4.22 12.54
CA ILE A 251 -12.19 4.00 13.77
C ILE A 251 -13.09 5.20 14.06
N GLU A 252 -12.56 6.42 14.01
CA GLU A 252 -13.32 7.67 14.24
C GLU A 252 -14.52 7.77 13.29
N LEU A 253 -14.36 7.48 11.99
CA LEU A 253 -15.47 7.51 11.04
C LEU A 253 -16.60 6.55 11.39
N VAL A 254 -16.30 5.38 11.96
CA VAL A 254 -17.34 4.44 12.40
C VAL A 254 -18.05 4.97 13.65
N LEU A 255 -17.29 5.53 14.59
CA LEU A 255 -17.84 6.09 15.82
C LEU A 255 -18.72 7.30 15.58
N ASP A 256 -18.28 8.22 14.72
CA ASP A 256 -19.05 9.39 14.32
C ASP A 256 -20.41 8.98 13.72
N GLN A 257 -20.45 7.88 12.95
CA GLN A 257 -21.70 7.32 12.43
C GLN A 257 -22.59 6.74 13.53
N CYS A 258 -22.01 6.04 14.52
CA CYS A 258 -22.76 5.52 15.66
C CYS A 258 -23.40 6.64 16.51
N GLU A 259 -22.74 7.80 16.57
CA GLU A 259 -23.18 8.98 17.33
C GLU A 259 -24.08 9.93 16.51
N GLU A 260 -24.49 9.53 15.30
CA GLU A 260 -25.27 10.34 14.35
C GLU A 260 -24.62 11.70 14.00
N ALA A 261 -23.29 11.78 14.11
CA ALA A 261 -22.52 12.95 13.75
C ALA A 261 -22.37 13.09 12.22
N HIS A 262 -22.04 14.29 11.76
CA HIS A 262 -21.74 14.53 10.35
C HIS A 262 -20.42 13.85 9.96
N VAL A 263 -20.50 12.86 9.07
CA VAL A 263 -19.33 12.07 8.65
C VAL A 263 -18.87 12.47 7.24
N SER A 264 -17.60 12.85 7.11
CA SER A 264 -16.99 13.10 5.80
C SER A 264 -16.95 11.81 4.99
N THR A 265 -17.42 11.86 3.74
CA THR A 265 -17.43 10.69 2.86
C THR A 265 -16.02 10.22 2.48
N ILE A 266 -15.03 11.12 2.52
CA ILE A 266 -13.63 10.83 2.19
C ILE A 266 -12.73 11.56 3.18
N SER A 267 -11.77 10.84 3.75
CA SER A 267 -10.68 11.40 4.55
C SER A 267 -9.36 11.04 3.88
N GLU A 268 -8.63 12.06 3.40
CA GLU A 268 -7.30 11.85 2.80
C GLU A 268 -6.20 12.03 3.85
N VAL A 269 -5.24 11.12 3.86
CA VAL A 269 -4.11 11.14 4.80
C VAL A 269 -2.79 11.29 4.02
N PRO A 270 -1.88 12.19 4.42
CA PRO A 270 -0.67 12.48 3.66
C PRO A 270 0.35 11.34 3.72
N VAL A 271 0.85 10.92 2.56
CA VAL A 271 1.98 9.98 2.44
C VAL A 271 3.30 10.72 2.63
N GLN A 272 4.24 10.13 3.35
CA GLN A 272 5.55 10.72 3.63
C GLN A 272 6.65 10.04 2.80
N PHE A 273 7.59 10.81 2.27
CA PHE A 273 8.73 10.24 1.55
C PHE A 273 9.89 9.96 2.51
N ILE A 274 10.19 8.69 2.73
CA ILE A 274 11.24 8.24 3.63
C ILE A 274 12.50 7.91 2.84
N HIS A 275 13.47 8.82 2.91
CA HIS A 275 14.78 8.65 2.30
C HIS A 275 15.67 7.69 3.10
N ARG A 276 16.19 6.66 2.44
CA ARG A 276 17.18 5.74 3.00
C ARG A 276 18.31 5.46 2.00
N ALA A 277 19.02 4.35 2.15
CA ALA A 277 20.20 4.03 1.35
C ALA A 277 19.87 3.64 -0.10
N SER A 278 18.75 2.93 -0.32
CA SER A 278 18.50 2.26 -1.61
C SER A 278 18.33 3.16 -2.84
N CYS A 279 17.99 4.45 -2.69
CA CYS A 279 17.96 5.39 -3.82
C CYS A 279 19.25 6.23 -3.96
N GLY A 280 20.16 6.16 -2.98
CA GLY A 280 21.35 7.02 -2.90
C GLY A 280 21.26 8.19 -1.93
N CYS A 281 20.10 8.48 -1.34
CA CYS A 281 19.98 9.57 -0.35
C CYS A 281 20.77 9.30 0.94
N GLY A 282 20.84 8.04 1.39
CA GLY A 282 21.59 7.66 2.59
C GLY A 282 23.09 7.91 2.49
N ALA A 283 23.68 7.77 1.30
CA ALA A 283 25.11 8.00 1.05
C ALA A 283 25.48 9.49 1.00
N LYS A 284 24.54 10.39 0.68
CA LYS A 284 24.78 11.84 0.67
C LYS A 284 24.93 12.45 2.07
N ARG A 285 24.49 11.76 3.14
CA ARG A 285 24.63 12.24 4.53
C ARG A 285 25.95 11.88 5.22
N SER A 286 26.76 10.99 4.64
CA SER A 286 28.06 10.58 5.18
C SER A 286 29.25 11.35 4.60
N LEU A 287 29.03 12.23 3.62
CA LEU A 287 29.99 13.25 3.25
C LEU A 287 29.81 14.43 4.21
N GLY A 288 30.68 14.50 5.23
CA GLY A 288 30.71 15.57 6.23
C GLY A 288 30.89 16.97 5.61
N PRO A 289 30.78 18.03 6.43
CA PRO A 289 30.75 19.40 5.93
C PRO A 289 32.03 19.73 5.17
N GLU A 290 31.89 20.19 3.92
CA GLU A 290 32.99 20.83 3.21
C GLU A 290 33.42 22.06 4.00
N ARG A 291 34.56 21.95 4.68
CA ARG A 291 35.29 23.08 5.20
C ARG A 291 35.87 23.83 4.00
N PHE A 292 35.19 24.87 3.56
CA PHE A 292 35.83 25.92 2.78
C PHE A 292 36.55 26.85 3.76
N GLY A 293 37.87 26.70 3.81
CA GLY A 293 38.76 27.67 4.44
C GLY A 293 39.43 28.53 3.39
N SER A 294 39.29 29.84 3.55
CA SER A 294 40.37 30.84 3.47
C SER A 294 39.91 32.08 4.20
#